data_AF-A0A4R3ZQW3-F1
#
_entry.id   AF-A0A4R3ZQW3-F1
#
_cell.length_a   1.000
_cell.length_b   1.000
_cell.length_c   1.000
_cell.angle_alpha   90.00
_cell.angle_beta   90.00
_cell.angle_gamma   90.00
#
_symmetry.space_group_name_H-M   'P 1'
#
loop_
_entity.id
_entity.type
_entity.pdbx_description
1 polymer ?
#
loop_
_entity_poly.entity_id
_entity_poly.type
_entity_poly.pdbx_seq_one_letter_code
_entity_poly.pdbx_strand_id
1 'polypeptide(L)'
;MIGLAYLAVQAISFAGILVIDHRWKLAAFRAPAATALAVTASVALLLTWDVLGVRSGVFFRGQTDFMTGLLVAPEIPLEEVVFLAFLSHLALVCATGVVTAVEHVSARRAGERQ
;
A
#
# COMPACT_ATOMS: atom_id res chain seq x y z
N MET A 1 -15.13 -11.39 -19.83
CA MET A 1 -14.31 -12.45 -19.20
C MET A 1 -13.85 -11.94 -17.85
N ILE A 2 -13.73 -12.78 -16.81
CA ILE A 2 -13.16 -12.33 -15.52
C ILE A 2 -11.64 -12.24 -15.72
N GLY A 3 -11.11 -11.02 -15.71
CA GLY A 3 -9.67 -10.80 -15.72
C GLY A 3 -9.12 -10.90 -14.30
N LEU A 4 -8.13 -11.76 -14.07
CA LEU A 4 -7.46 -11.89 -12.77
C LEU A 4 -6.05 -11.30 -12.77
N ALA A 5 -5.56 -10.88 -13.95
CA ALA A 5 -4.18 -10.45 -14.14
C ALA A 5 -3.83 -9.24 -13.25
N TYR A 6 -4.74 -8.27 -13.14
CA TYR A 6 -4.49 -7.07 -12.33
C TYR A 6 -4.35 -7.43 -10.83
N LEU A 7 -5.32 -8.16 -10.29
CA LEU A 7 -5.28 -8.61 -8.89
C LEU A 7 -4.07 -9.52 -8.62
N ALA A 8 -3.68 -10.37 -9.57
CA ALA A 8 -2.52 -11.24 -9.42
C ALA A 8 -1.20 -10.46 -9.38
N VAL A 9 -0.98 -9.52 -10.31
CA VAL A 9 0.21 -8.64 -10.31
C VAL A 9 0.27 -7.83 -9.02
N GLN A 10 -0.86 -7.31 -8.58
CA GLN A 10 -0.98 -6.59 -7.33
C GLN A 10 -0.66 -7.46 -6.11
N ALA A 11 -1.19 -8.68 -6.04
CA ALA A 11 -0.89 -9.62 -4.96
C ALA A 11 0.59 -10.01 -4.93
N ILE A 12 1.22 -10.25 -6.08
CA ILE A 12 2.66 -10.54 -6.19
C ILE A 12 3.47 -9.33 -5.70
N SER A 13 3.09 -8.13 -6.12
CA SER A 13 3.75 -6.89 -5.70
C SER A 13 3.64 -6.67 -4.19
N PHE A 14 2.45 -6.88 -3.63
CA PHE A 14 2.21 -6.78 -2.19
C PHE A 14 3.01 -7.84 -1.41
N ALA A 15 3.02 -9.10 -1.86
CA ALA A 15 3.85 -10.13 -1.25
C ALA A 15 5.34 -9.74 -1.25
N GLY A 16 5.84 -9.15 -2.34
CA GLY A 16 7.20 -8.61 -2.41
C GLY A 16 7.48 -7.56 -1.33
N ILE A 17 6.57 -6.60 -1.14
CA ILE A 17 6.71 -5.58 -0.09
C ILE A 17 6.61 -6.18 1.32
N LEU A 18 5.74 -7.17 1.54
CA LEU A 18 5.66 -7.87 2.83
C LEU A 18 6.95 -8.64 3.14
N VAL A 19 7.59 -9.24 2.14
CA VAL A 19 8.90 -9.90 2.32
C VAL A 19 9.99 -8.89 2.69
N ILE A 20 10.00 -7.71 2.05
CA ILE A 20 10.89 -6.60 2.41
C ILE A 20 10.64 -6.16 3.85
N ASP A 21 9.38 -5.91 4.20
CA ASP A 21 8.98 -5.50 5.55
C ASP A 21 9.38 -6.55 6.60
N HIS A 22 9.24 -7.84 6.28
CA HIS A 22 9.66 -8.93 7.15
C HIS A 22 11.17 -8.98 7.35
N ARG A 23 11.93 -8.86 6.25
CA ARG A 23 13.40 -8.97 6.25
C ARG A 23 14.04 -7.91 7.13
N TRP A 24 13.56 -6.66 7.03
CA TRP A 24 14.13 -5.52 7.74
C TRP A 24 13.32 -5.07 8.96
N LYS A 25 12.18 -5.72 9.25
CA LYS A 25 11.28 -5.41 10.36
C LYS A 25 10.95 -3.91 10.42
N LEU A 26 10.38 -3.40 9.34
CA LEU A 26 10.25 -1.96 9.13
C LEU A 26 8.94 -1.40 9.75
N ALA A 27 7.81 -2.04 9.45
CA ALA A 27 6.46 -1.61 9.83
C ALA A 27 5.66 -2.75 10.48
N ALA A 28 5.04 -3.65 9.71
CA ALA A 28 4.10 -4.64 10.25
C ALA A 28 4.77 -5.63 11.20
N PHE A 29 6.02 -6.00 10.90
CA PHE A 29 6.79 -6.93 11.73
C PHE A 29 7.48 -6.25 12.93
N ARG A 30 7.44 -4.91 13.00
CA ARG A 30 7.93 -4.13 14.16
C ARG A 30 6.79 -3.74 15.09
N ALA A 31 5.68 -3.26 14.52
CA ALA A 31 4.51 -2.78 15.23
C ALA A 31 3.22 -3.15 14.45
N PRO A 32 2.74 -4.40 14.56
CA PRO A 32 1.63 -4.90 13.74
C PRO A 32 0.33 -4.14 14.00
N ALA A 33 0.00 -3.84 15.27
CA ALA A 33 -1.21 -3.11 15.62
C ALA A 33 -1.20 -1.67 15.07
N ALA A 34 -0.09 -0.94 15.23
CA ALA A 34 0.05 0.41 14.71
C ALA A 34 0.03 0.43 13.17
N THR A 35 0.67 -0.55 12.53
CA THR A 35 0.66 -0.68 11.07
C THR A 35 -0.74 -0.99 10.55
N ALA A 36 -1.45 -1.93 11.17
CA ALA A 36 -2.83 -2.25 10.81
C ALA A 36 -3.75 -1.03 10.96
N LEU A 37 -3.61 -0.27 12.05
CA LEU A 37 -4.37 0.96 12.27
C LEU A 37 -4.05 2.02 11.20
N ALA A 38 -2.77 2.25 10.91
CA ALA A 38 -2.35 3.25 9.92
C ALA A 38 -2.80 2.89 8.51
N VAL A 39 -2.66 1.62 8.10
CA VAL A 39 -3.14 1.13 6.80
C VAL A 39 -4.66 1.25 6.71
N THR A 40 -5.39 0.78 7.74
CA THR A 40 -6.86 0.83 7.73
C THR A 40 -7.37 2.27 7.71
N ALA A 41 -6.78 3.16 8.49
CA ALA A 41 -7.13 4.59 8.49
C ALA A 41 -6.83 5.25 7.14
N SER A 42 -5.68 4.93 6.53
CA SER A 42 -5.30 5.46 5.21
C SER A 42 -6.25 4.97 4.11
N VAL A 43 -6.58 3.67 4.12
CA VAL A 43 -7.55 3.09 3.18
C VAL A 43 -8.92 3.73 3.35
N ALA A 44 -9.41 3.89 4.58
CA ALA A 44 -10.70 4.53 4.84
C ALA A 44 -10.73 5.98 4.36
N LEU A 45 -9.66 6.74 4.60
CA LEU A 45 -9.53 8.12 4.13
C LEU A 45 -9.53 8.21 2.60
N LEU A 46 -8.70 7.38 1.94
CA LEU A 46 -8.57 7.38 0.48
C LEU A 46 -9.86 6.90 -0.19
N LEU A 47 -10.51 5.85 0.31
CA LEU A 47 -11.81 5.41 -0.19
C LEU A 47 -12.89 6.49 -0.03
N THR A 48 -12.88 7.22 1.09
CA THR A 48 -13.80 8.34 1.27
C THR A 48 -13.56 9.41 0.20
N TRP A 49 -12.30 9.68 -0.12
CA TRP A 49 -11.93 10.60 -1.18
C TRP A 49 -12.35 10.10 -2.57
N ASP A 50 -12.15 8.81 -2.87
CA ASP A 50 -12.57 8.20 -4.14
C ASP A 50 -14.08 8.32 -4.33
N VAL A 51 -14.86 8.01 -3.29
CA VAL A 51 -16.33 8.17 -3.31
C VAL A 51 -16.73 9.62 -3.60
N LEU A 52 -16.05 10.59 -2.99
CA LEU A 52 -16.33 12.01 -3.24
C LEU A 52 -15.98 12.40 -4.68
N GLY A 53 -14.87 11.89 -5.22
CA GLY A 53 -14.45 12.20 -6.59
C GLY A 53 -15.29 11.52 -7.67
N VAL A 54 -15.80 10.31 -7.43
CA VAL A 54 -16.81 9.67 -8.28
C VAL A 54 -18.10 10.48 -8.26
N ARG A 55 -18.54 10.91 -7.08
CA ARG A 55 -19.76 11.73 -6.93
C ARG A 55 -19.67 13.12 -7.57
N SER A 56 -18.48 13.71 -7.60
CA SER A 56 -18.24 15.00 -8.26
C SER A 56 -18.01 14.86 -9.78
N GLY A 57 -17.98 13.64 -10.32
CA GLY A 57 -17.71 13.39 -11.74
C GLY A 57 -16.26 13.62 -12.15
N VAL A 58 -15.33 13.58 -11.19
CA VAL A 58 -13.88 13.74 -11.42
C VAL A 58 -13.23 12.37 -11.65
N PHE A 59 -13.67 11.34 -10.95
CA PHE A 59 -13.18 9.97 -11.14
C PHE A 59 -14.17 9.13 -11.94
N PHE A 60 -13.64 8.36 -12.88
CA PHE A 60 -14.40 7.44 -13.72
C PHE A 60 -13.70 6.09 -13.72
N ARG A 61 -14.49 5.01 -13.69
CA ARG A 61 -13.95 3.66 -13.82
C ARG A 61 -13.44 3.37 -15.23
N GLY A 62 -12.15 3.11 -15.35
CA GLY A 62 -11.58 2.44 -16.54
C GLY A 62 -11.99 0.96 -16.58
N GLN A 63 -13.08 0.63 -17.28
CA GLN A 63 -13.44 -0.77 -17.52
C GLN A 63 -12.37 -1.40 -18.42
N THR A 64 -11.63 -2.39 -17.89
CA THR A 64 -10.65 -3.17 -18.67
C THR A 64 -10.91 -4.66 -18.50
N ASP A 65 -10.64 -5.45 -19.54
CA ASP A 65 -10.86 -6.92 -19.54
C ASP A 65 -9.98 -7.68 -18.53
N PHE A 66 -9.05 -6.99 -17.87
CA PHE A 66 -8.12 -7.56 -16.90
C PHE A 66 -8.62 -7.51 -15.45
N MET A 67 -9.76 -6.87 -15.19
CA MET A 67 -10.35 -6.78 -13.86
C MET A 67 -11.37 -7.88 -13.62
N THR A 68 -11.57 -8.23 -12.35
CA THR A 68 -12.52 -9.26 -11.92
C THR A 68 -13.96 -8.88 -12.24
N GLY A 69 -14.24 -7.58 -12.33
CA GLY A 69 -15.57 -7.02 -12.48
C GLY A 69 -16.31 -6.82 -11.16
N LEU A 70 -15.75 -7.28 -10.03
CA LEU A 70 -16.38 -7.18 -8.71
C LEU A 70 -16.31 -5.76 -8.17
N LEU A 71 -17.46 -5.25 -7.72
CA LEU A 71 -17.61 -3.90 -7.19
C LEU A 71 -17.88 -3.95 -5.69
N VAL A 72 -17.18 -3.10 -4.94
CA VAL A 72 -17.41 -2.86 -3.51
C VAL A 72 -18.42 -1.73 -3.32
N ALA A 73 -18.43 -0.74 -4.21
CA ALA A 73 -19.41 0.35 -4.27
C ALA A 73 -19.70 0.73 -5.73
N PRO A 74 -20.67 1.63 -6.01
CA PRO A 74 -20.88 2.15 -7.36
C PRO A 74 -19.55 2.70 -7.91
N GLU A 75 -19.10 2.14 -9.03
CA GLU A 75 -17.82 2.44 -9.70
C GLU A 75 -16.52 2.09 -8.96
N ILE A 76 -16.56 1.55 -7.74
CA ILE A 76 -15.36 1.19 -6.96
C ILE A 76 -15.09 -0.32 -7.04
N PRO A 77 -14.09 -0.77 -7.81
CA PRO A 77 -13.72 -2.18 -7.91
C PRO A 77 -13.02 -2.70 -6.65
N LEU A 78 -13.14 -4.01 -6.38
CA LEU A 78 -12.46 -4.64 -5.24
C LEU A 78 -10.94 -4.44 -5.28
N GLU A 79 -10.35 -4.48 -6.47
CA GLU A 79 -8.92 -4.34 -6.68
C GLU A 79 -8.40 -2.95 -6.29
N GLU A 80 -9.26 -1.94 -6.23
CA GLU A 80 -8.92 -0.61 -5.72
C GLU A 80 -8.74 -0.64 -4.20
N VAL A 81 -9.59 -1.34 -3.45
CA VAL A 81 -9.40 -1.52 -2.00
C VAL A 81 -8.08 -2.23 -1.71
N VAL A 82 -7.75 -3.27 -2.50
CA VAL A 82 -6.46 -3.97 -2.39
C VAL A 82 -5.30 -3.06 -2.78
N PHE A 83 -5.49 -2.19 -3.79
CA PHE A 83 -4.50 -1.22 -4.22
C PHE A 83 -4.18 -0.20 -3.14
N LEU A 84 -5.21 0.36 -2.51
CA LEU A 84 -5.05 1.34 -1.45
C LEU A 84 -4.37 0.73 -0.22
N ALA A 85 -4.71 -0.52 0.11
CA ALA A 85 -4.03 -1.25 1.18
C ALA A 85 -2.54 -1.46 0.86
N PHE A 86 -2.24 -1.90 -0.37
CA PHE A 86 -0.88 -2.04 -0.87
C PHE A 86 -0.12 -0.71 -0.83
N LEU A 87 -0.71 0.37 -1.36
CA LEU A 87 -0.12 1.69 -1.44
C LEU A 87 0.17 2.26 -0.04
N SER A 88 -0.78 2.11 0.88
CA SER A 88 -0.62 2.55 2.27
C SER A 88 0.50 1.79 2.98
N HIS A 89 0.59 0.47 2.76
CA HIS A 89 1.65 -0.35 3.34
C HIS A 89 3.02 -0.03 2.72
N LEU A 90 3.08 0.14 1.39
CA LEU A 90 4.28 0.57 0.67
C LEU A 90 4.80 1.91 1.19
N ALA A 91 3.92 2.89 1.40
CA ALA A 91 4.30 4.19 1.95
C ALA A 91 4.94 4.06 3.34
N LEU A 92 4.36 3.23 4.22
CA LEU A 92 4.94 2.94 5.54
C LEU A 92 6.32 2.28 5.44
N VAL A 93 6.48 1.27 4.57
CA VAL A 93 7.77 0.59 4.34
C VAL A 93 8.82 1.54 3.80
N CYS A 94 8.46 2.43 2.86
CA CYS A 94 9.36 3.46 2.35
C CYS A 94 9.79 4.43 3.46
N ALA A 95 8.84 4.97 4.24
CA ALA A 95 9.13 5.94 5.29
C ALA A 95 10.04 5.34 6.37
N THR A 96 9.68 4.17 6.87
CA THR A 96 10.47 3.45 7.90
C THR A 96 11.82 2.98 7.35
N GLY A 97 11.86 2.52 6.10
CA GLY A 97 13.11 2.15 5.41
C GLY A 97 14.10 3.32 5.30
N VAL A 98 13.62 4.53 4.97
CA VAL A 98 14.46 5.75 4.94
C VAL A 98 15.01 6.05 6.32
N VAL A 99 14.17 6.02 7.38
CA VAL A 99 14.61 6.27 8.76
C VAL A 99 15.72 5.27 9.16
N THR A 100 15.50 3.98 8.92
CA THR A 100 16.48 2.94 9.25
C THR A 100 17.78 3.07 8.44
N ALA A 101 17.71 3.48 7.17
CA ALA A 101 18.89 3.72 6.35
C ALA A 101 19.73 4.91 6.86
N VAL A 102 19.07 6.01 7.24
CA VAL A 102 19.73 7.19 7.80
C VAL A 102 20.42 6.88 9.14
N GLU A 103 19.76 6.10 10.00
CA GLU A 103 20.34 5.62 11.27
C GLU A 103 21.60 4.80 11.02
N HIS A 104 21.56 3.86 10.07
CA HIS A 104 22.72 3.04 9.70
C HIS A 104 23.90 3.86 9.18
N VAL A 105 23.65 4.82 8.27
CA VAL A 105 24.71 5.68 7.71
C VAL A 105 25.32 6.55 8.80
N SER A 106 24.51 7.07 9.72
CA SER A 106 24.96 7.92 10.81
C SER A 106 25.86 7.15 11.79
N ALA A 107 25.50 5.91 12.13
CA ALA A 107 26.32 5.04 12.98
C ALA A 107 27.69 4.71 12.38
N ARG A 108 27.74 4.43 11.06
CA ARG A 108 29.02 4.17 10.37
C ARG A 108 29.97 5.37 10.42
N ARG A 109 29.44 6.58 10.19
CA ARG A 109 30.22 7.83 10.23
C ARG A 109 30.71 8.22 11.63
N ALA A 110 30.07 7.72 12.68
CA ALA A 110 30.52 7.93 14.06
C ALA A 110 31.70 7.00 14.40
N GLY A 111 31.65 5.75 13.93
CA GLY A 111 32.74 4.78 14.11
C GLY A 111 34.02 5.10 13.32
N GLU A 112 33.92 5.76 12.17
CA GLU A 112 35.09 6.21 11.38
C GLU A 112 35.80 7.45 11.98
N ARG A 113 35.21 8.11 12.98
CA ARG A 113 35.75 9.31 13.62
C ARG A 113 36.46 9.05 14.96
N GLN A 114 36.47 7.81 15.43
CA GLN A 114 37.23 7.36 16.61
C GLN A 114 38.48 6.62 16.16
#